data_AF-A0A5B2Z6V7-F1
#
_entry.id   AF-A0A5B2Z6V7-F1
#
_cell.length_a   1.000
_cell.length_b   1.000
_cell.length_c   1.000
_cell.angle_alpha   90.00
_cell.angle_beta   90.00
_cell.angle_gamma   90.00
#
_symmetry.space_group_name_H-M   'P 1'
#
loop_
_entity.id
_entity.type
_entity.pdbx_description
1 polymer ?
#
loop_
_entity_poly.entity_id
_entity_poly.type
_entity_poly.pdbx_seq_one_letter_code
_entity_poly.pdbx_strand_id
1 'polypeptide(L)'
;MENDFRIFNRNPVYLKVFIVEPILVSCIDKTLFADIYTYVQRVSPNITKSEVKEHLFYLVSSSFIDYNGKNKTYYISQNGIDLLDIVYSQRNIREVDYSSLTLKVG
;
A
#
# COMPACT_ATOMS: atom_id res chain seq x y z
N MET A 1 22.99 20.25 12.40
CA MET A 1 22.14 19.17 12.95
C MET A 1 20.86 19.83 13.40
N GLU A 2 19.81 19.73 12.62
CA GLU A 2 18.46 20.03 13.10
C GLU A 2 17.59 18.86 12.65
N ASN A 3 17.15 18.12 13.66
CA ASN A 3 16.31 16.94 13.54
C ASN A 3 14.88 17.39 13.25
N ASP A 4 14.47 17.27 12.00
CA ASP A 4 13.07 17.40 11.62
C ASP A 4 12.37 16.05 11.88
N PHE A 5 12.15 15.75 13.16
CA PHE A 5 11.28 14.65 13.57
C PHE A 5 9.85 15.02 13.15
N ARG A 6 9.45 14.49 11.99
CA ARG A 6 8.09 14.47 11.50
C ARG A 6 7.16 14.12 12.65
N ILE A 7 6.27 15.07 12.96
CA ILE A 7 5.19 14.91 13.92
C ILE A 7 4.39 13.68 13.46
N PHE A 8 4.54 12.56 14.16
CA PHE A 8 3.64 11.42 14.03
C PHE A 8 2.27 11.91 14.50
N ASN A 9 1.41 12.24 13.55
CA ASN A 9 0.00 12.47 13.81
C ASN A 9 -0.52 11.16 14.43
N ARG A 10 -0.87 11.17 15.73
CA ARG A 10 -1.30 9.98 16.50
C ARG A 10 -2.67 9.43 16.07
N ASN A 11 -3.22 9.97 14.97
CA ASN A 11 -4.48 9.52 14.43
C ASN A 11 -4.23 8.32 13.51
N PRO A 12 -5.00 7.24 13.67
CA PRO A 12 -4.88 6.10 12.78
C PRO A 12 -5.19 6.52 11.35
N VAL A 13 -4.35 6.08 10.42
CA VAL A 13 -4.53 6.27 8.99
C VAL A 13 -5.30 5.08 8.44
N TYR A 14 -6.32 5.34 7.62
CA TYR A 14 -7.13 4.30 7.00
C TYR A 14 -6.84 4.27 5.50
N LEU A 15 -6.19 3.21 5.04
CA LEU A 15 -5.88 2.99 3.63
C LEU A 15 -6.96 2.14 2.98
N LYS A 16 -7.39 2.49 1.77
CA LYS A 16 -8.43 1.74 1.06
C LYS A 16 -7.87 0.41 0.56
N VAL A 17 -8.47 -0.71 0.96
CA VAL A 17 -7.92 -2.04 0.66
C VAL A 17 -7.88 -2.32 -0.84
N PHE A 18 -8.86 -1.82 -1.61
CA PHE A 18 -8.86 -1.94 -3.07
C PHE A 18 -7.73 -1.16 -3.78
N ILE A 19 -7.02 -0.27 -3.06
CA ILE A 19 -5.79 0.38 -3.53
C ILE A 19 -4.57 -0.36 -2.97
N VAL A 20 -4.60 -0.76 -1.70
CA VAL A 20 -3.51 -1.46 -1.02
C VAL A 20 -3.18 -2.80 -1.67
N GLU A 21 -4.19 -3.64 -1.92
CA GLU A 21 -3.99 -4.96 -2.54
C GLU A 21 -3.26 -4.88 -3.89
N PRO A 22 -3.73 -4.11 -4.89
CA PRO A 22 -3.02 -4.05 -6.17
C PRO A 22 -1.61 -3.46 -6.05
N ILE A 23 -1.36 -2.57 -5.09
CA ILE A 23 0.00 -2.10 -4.80
C ILE A 23 0.87 -3.25 -4.28
N LEU A 24 0.40 -4.00 -3.27
CA LEU A 24 1.15 -5.11 -2.68
C LEU A 24 1.42 -6.20 -3.72
N VAL A 25 0.41 -6.60 -4.50
CA VAL A 25 0.57 -7.57 -5.60
C VAL A 25 1.62 -7.12 -6.60
N SER A 26 1.59 -5.84 -6.99
CA SER A 26 2.59 -5.28 -7.91
C SER A 26 4.02 -5.33 -7.36
N CYS A 27 4.17 -5.33 -6.03
CA CYS A 27 5.46 -5.33 -5.35
C CYS A 27 5.98 -6.73 -4.98
N ILE A 28 5.23 -7.80 -5.27
CA ILE A 28 5.72 -9.18 -5.13
C ILE A 28 7.02 -9.34 -5.91
N ASP A 29 7.01 -8.83 -7.13
CA ASP A 29 8.22 -8.62 -7.92
C ASP A 29 8.78 -7.22 -7.65
N LYS A 30 10.11 -7.10 -7.78
CA LYS A 30 10.77 -5.80 -7.73
C LYS A 30 10.24 -4.90 -8.84
N THR A 31 9.58 -3.80 -8.47
CA THR A 31 8.76 -3.01 -9.41
C THR A 31 9.02 -1.51 -9.33
N LEU A 32 8.72 -0.77 -10.40
CA LEU A 32 8.81 0.70 -10.43
C LEU A 32 7.45 1.33 -10.10
N PHE A 33 7.46 2.58 -9.63
CA PHE A 33 6.23 3.33 -9.38
C PHE A 33 5.30 3.40 -10.61
N ALA A 34 5.86 3.51 -11.81
CA ALA A 34 5.06 3.58 -13.03
C ALA A 34 4.24 2.31 -13.24
N ASP A 35 4.84 1.15 -13.01
CA ASP A 35 4.17 -0.16 -13.16
C ASP A 35 3.10 -0.36 -12.09
N ILE A 36 3.42 -0.02 -10.84
CA ILE A 36 2.42 0.01 -9.73
C ILE A 36 1.24 0.88 -10.12
N TYR A 37 1.49 2.12 -10.57
CA TYR A 37 0.42 3.06 -10.91
C TYR A 37 -0.44 2.53 -12.07
N THR A 38 0.18 1.98 -13.11
CA THR A 38 -0.54 1.36 -14.23
C THR A 38 -1.39 0.19 -13.77
N TYR A 39 -0.88 -0.65 -12.87
CA TYR A 39 -1.64 -1.78 -12.34
C TYR A 39 -2.83 -1.31 -11.49
N VAL A 40 -2.62 -0.36 -10.57
CA VAL A 40 -3.69 0.23 -9.75
C VAL A 40 -4.76 0.90 -10.63
N GLN A 41 -4.38 1.65 -11.67
CA GLN A 41 -5.34 2.27 -12.59
C GLN A 41 -6.18 1.26 -13.37
N ARG A 42 -5.63 0.07 -13.71
CA ARG A 42 -6.41 -0.98 -14.38
C ARG A 42 -7.53 -1.50 -13.49
N VAL A 43 -7.30 -1.54 -12.17
CA VAL A 43 -8.30 -2.00 -11.18
C VAL A 43 -9.24 -0.87 -10.76
N SER A 44 -8.73 0.36 -10.65
CA SER A 44 -9.48 1.54 -10.23
C SER A 44 -9.10 2.76 -11.08
N PRO A 45 -9.81 3.00 -12.21
CA PRO A 45 -9.43 4.01 -13.21
C PRO A 45 -9.38 5.45 -12.69
N ASN A 46 -10.15 5.76 -11.65
CA ASN A 46 -10.28 7.12 -11.10
C ASN A 46 -9.17 7.48 -10.09
N ILE A 47 -8.31 6.53 -9.72
CA ILE A 47 -7.24 6.77 -8.75
C ILE A 47 -6.12 7.60 -9.36
N THR A 48 -5.73 8.64 -8.64
CA THR A 48 -4.67 9.56 -9.03
C THR A 48 -3.29 9.06 -8.63
N LYS A 49 -2.24 9.55 -9.32
CA LYS A 49 -0.84 9.29 -8.91
C LYS A 49 -0.55 9.73 -7.48
N SER A 50 -1.21 10.79 -7.02
CA SER A 50 -1.02 11.32 -5.67
C SER A 50 -1.53 10.35 -4.63
N GLU A 51 -2.74 9.79 -4.83
CA GLU A 51 -3.32 8.79 -3.94
C GLU A 51 -2.46 7.52 -3.87
N VAL A 52 -1.94 7.02 -5.00
CA VAL A 52 -1.04 5.85 -5.00
C VAL A 52 0.26 6.15 -4.24
N LYS A 53 0.83 7.35 -4.40
CA LYS A 53 2.04 7.76 -3.67
C LYS A 53 1.79 7.87 -2.17
N GLU A 54 0.63 8.40 -1.77
CA GLU A 54 0.23 8.48 -0.37
C GLU A 54 0.12 7.08 0.24
N HIS A 55 -0.55 6.16 -0.45
CA HIS A 55 -0.65 4.76 0.01
C HIS A 55 0.74 4.12 0.11
N LEU A 56 1.60 4.27 -0.90
CA LEU A 56 2.98 3.78 -0.87
C LEU A 56 3.77 4.36 0.29
N PHE A 57 3.62 5.67 0.57
CA PHE A 57 4.29 6.31 1.69
C PHE A 57 3.93 5.64 3.03
N TYR A 58 2.64 5.38 3.27
CA TYR A 58 2.20 4.72 4.50
C TYR A 58 2.59 3.24 4.56
N LEU A 59 2.49 2.52 3.44
CA LEU A 59 2.90 1.11 3.36
C LEU A 59 4.40 0.94 3.60
N VAL A 60 5.23 1.87 3.09
CA VAL A 60 6.67 1.90 3.37
C VAL A 60 6.95 2.27 4.81
N SER A 61 6.30 3.32 5.31
CA SER A 61 6.48 3.77 6.70
C SER A 61 6.08 2.73 7.73
N SER A 62 5.25 1.76 7.34
CA SER A 62 4.73 0.70 8.20
C SER A 62 5.34 -0.67 7.89
N SER A 63 6.42 -0.69 7.11
CA SER A 63 7.19 -1.90 6.80
C SER A 63 6.39 -3.01 6.10
N PHE A 64 5.34 -2.66 5.34
CA PHE A 64 4.65 -3.60 4.44
C PHE A 64 5.30 -3.67 3.05
N ILE A 65 5.96 -2.58 2.65
CA ILE A 65 6.71 -2.47 1.41
C ILE A 65 8.06 -1.86 1.75
N ASP A 66 9.10 -2.35 1.11
CA ASP A 66 10.40 -1.74 1.19
C ASP A 66 10.70 -0.94 -0.09
N TYR A 67 11.40 0.19 0.06
CA TYR A 67 11.79 1.04 -1.06
C TYR A 67 13.30 1.11 -1.20
N ASN A 68 13.81 0.73 -2.38
CA ASN A 68 15.20 0.90 -2.74
C ASN A 68 15.39 2.23 -3.49
N GLY A 69 15.90 3.24 -2.80
CA GLY A 69 16.12 4.58 -3.37
C GLY A 69 17.15 4.65 -4.50
N LYS A 70 18.12 3.71 -4.56
CA LYS A 70 19.15 3.69 -5.62
C LYS A 70 18.54 3.33 -6.96
N ASN A 71 17.67 2.31 -6.96
CA ASN A 71 17.05 1.80 -8.18
C ASN A 71 15.63 2.33 -8.40
N LYS A 72 15.09 3.09 -7.43
CA LYS A 72 13.71 3.59 -7.38
C LYS A 72 12.66 2.48 -7.50
N THR A 73 12.97 1.32 -6.92
CA THR A 73 12.12 0.13 -6.96
C THR A 73 11.51 -0.17 -5.61
N TYR A 74 10.30 -0.71 -5.63
CA TYR A 74 9.55 -1.20 -4.47
C TYR A 74 9.57 -2.73 -4.46
N TYR A 75 9.56 -3.32 -3.28
CA TYR A 75 9.46 -4.76 -3.08
C TYR A 75 8.63 -5.04 -1.83
N ILE A 76 7.83 -6.10 -1.86
CA ILE A 76 6.99 -6.49 -0.74
C ILE A 76 7.87 -7.04 0.40
N SER A 77 7.53 -6.70 1.63
CA SER A 77 8.15 -7.27 2.82
C SER A 77 7.39 -8.53 3.28
N GLN A 78 7.93 -9.25 4.27
CA GLN A 78 7.18 -10.35 4.89
C GLN A 78 5.85 -9.88 5.50
N ASN A 79 5.83 -8.75 6.20
CA ASN A 79 4.59 -8.18 6.75
C ASN A 79 3.59 -7.84 5.64
N GLY A 80 4.08 -7.41 4.46
CA GLY A 80 3.23 -7.15 3.30
C GLY A 80 2.58 -8.41 2.73
N ILE A 81 3.32 -9.53 2.74
CA ILE A 81 2.79 -10.85 2.36
C ILE A 81 1.71 -11.27 3.36
N ASP A 82 2.00 -11.19 4.66
CA ASP A 82 1.03 -11.54 5.71
C ASP A 82 -0.24 -10.68 5.60
N LEU A 83 -0.10 -9.40 5.27
CA LEU A 83 -1.22 -8.49 5.01
C LEU A 83 -2.04 -8.90 3.77
N LEU A 84 -1.40 -9.31 2.68
CA LEU A 84 -2.11 -9.83 1.50
C LEU A 84 -2.94 -11.07 1.86
N ASP A 85 -2.37 -11.99 2.63
CA ASP A 85 -3.08 -13.20 3.08
C ASP A 85 -4.30 -12.86 3.94
N ILE A 86 -4.19 -11.85 4.82
CA ILE A 86 -5.32 -11.34 5.61
C ILE A 86 -6.39 -10.77 4.67
N VAL A 87 -6.02 -9.95 3.69
CA VAL A 87 -6.96 -9.34 2.72
C VAL A 87 -7.71 -10.43 1.95
N TYR A 88 -7.01 -11.44 1.45
CA TYR A 88 -7.63 -12.56 0.73
C TYR A 88 -8.53 -13.41 1.62
N SER A 89 -8.12 -13.65 2.86
CA SER A 89 -8.94 -14.38 3.83
C SER A 89 -10.25 -13.64 4.13
N GLN A 90 -10.21 -12.32 4.32
CA GLN A 90 -11.41 -11.52 4.57
C GLN A 90 -12.37 -11.51 3.38
N ARG A 91 -11.84 -11.48 2.15
CA ARG A 91 -12.63 -11.55 0.91
C ARG A 91 -13.40 -12.86 0.79
N ASN A 92 -12.82 -13.97 1.25
CA ASN A 92 -13.45 -15.29 1.17
C ASN A 92 -14.47 -15.55 2.29
N ILE A 93 -14.36 -14.86 3.43
CA ILE A 93 -15.19 -15.12 4.61
C ILE A 93 -16.50 -14.31 4.60
N ARG A 94 -16.52 -13.13 3.97
CA ARG A 94 -17.67 -12.23 4.04
C ARG A 94 -18.02 -11.70 2.67
N GLU A 95 -19.31 -11.69 2.32
CA GLU A 95 -19.88 -10.88 1.23
C GLU A 95 -19.78 -9.36 1.56
N VAL A 96 -18.62 -8.91 2.06
CA VAL A 96 -18.37 -7.51 2.35
C VAL A 96 -18.03 -6.84 1.04
N ASP A 97 -18.65 -5.70 0.79
CA ASP A 97 -18.27 -4.81 -0.29
C ASP A 97 -16.78 -4.45 -0.13
N TYR A 98 -15.96 -5.06 -0.97
CA TYR A 98 -14.50 -4.92 -0.97
C TYR A 98 -14.06 -3.46 -1.10
N SER A 99 -14.87 -2.62 -1.74
CA SER A 99 -14.58 -1.19 -1.91
C SER A 99 -14.67 -0.39 -0.60
N SER A 100 -15.39 -0.92 0.39
CA SER A 100 -15.58 -0.32 1.71
C SER A 100 -14.51 -0.73 2.74
N LEU A 101 -13.70 -1.73 2.43
CA LEU A 101 -12.66 -2.23 3.34
C LEU A 101 -11.50 -1.24 3.47
N THR A 102 -11.09 -0.99 4.71
CA THR A 102 -9.96 -0.14 5.03
C THR A 102 -8.96 -0.85 5.93
N LEU A 103 -7.67 -0.59 5.70
CA LEU A 103 -6.56 -1.01 6.52
C LEU A 103 -6.21 0.13 7.48
N LYS A 104 -6.29 -0.13 8.78
CA LYS A 104 -5.84 0.79 9.82
C LYS A 104 -4.33 0.66 9.99
N VAL A 105 -3.62 1.79 9.91
CA VAL A 105 -2.17 1.88 10.02
C VAL A 105 -1.82 2.96 11.06
N GLY A 106 -0.91 2.66 11.99
CA GLY A 106 -0.56 3.53 13.12
C GLY A 106 -0.96 2.96 14.47
#